data_AF-A0A0F9TLR0-F1
#
_entry.id   AF-A0A0F9TLR0-F1
#
_cell.length_a   1.000
_cell.length_b   1.000
_cell.length_c   1.000
_cell.angle_alpha   90.00
_cell.angle_beta   90.00
_cell.angle_gamma   90.00
#
_symmetry.space_group_name_H-M   'P 1'
#
loop_
_entity.id
_entity.type
_entity.pdbx_description
1 polymer ?
#
loop_
_entity_poly.entity_id
_entity_poly.type
_entity_poly.pdbx_seq_one_letter_code
_entity_poly.pdbx_strand_id
1 'polypeptide(L)' 'MKIEDREVHPDKNYLDPVTYIPGHAQGNAGHKDCQPGVIIRIAEGNVFVLYCNTRTVQATNPSGLVWG' A
#
# COMPACT_ATOMS: atom_id res chain seq x y z
N MET A 1 -3.32 -1.34 12.90
CA MET A 1 -3.92 -1.50 11.55
C MET A 1 -3.21 -2.63 10.84
N LYS A 2 -3.79 -3.18 9.77
CA LYS A 2 -3.22 -4.34 9.07
C LYS A 2 -3.27 -4.13 7.56
N ILE A 3 -2.22 -4.57 6.88
CA ILE A 3 -2.22 -4.83 5.43
C ILE A 3 -2.31 -6.34 5.30
N GLU A 4 -3.36 -6.81 4.64
CA GLU A 4 -3.79 -8.22 4.69
C GLU A 4 -3.93 -8.67 6.16
N ASP A 5 -3.34 -9.81 6.52
CA ASP A 5 -3.36 -10.34 7.89
C ASP A 5 -2.17 -9.87 8.76
N ARG A 6 -1.29 -9.03 8.22
CA ARG A 6 -0.05 -8.59 8.89
C ARG A 6 -0.19 -7.20 9.51
N GLU A 7 0.20 -7.08 10.78
CA GLU A 7 0.27 -5.77 11.44
C GLU A 7 1.34 -4.87 10.83
N VAL A 8 1.00 -3.59 10.71
CA VAL A 8 1.90 -2.55 10.21
C VAL A 8 2.30 -1.66 11.38
N HIS A 9 3.61 -1.45 11.54
CA HIS A 9 4.20 -0.61 12.57
C HIS A 9 5.03 0.51 11.94
N PRO A 10 4.87 1.77 12.40
CA PRO A 10 5.57 2.92 11.82
C PRO A 10 7.09 2.79 11.84
N ASP A 11 7.64 2.16 12.87
CA ASP A 11 9.09 2.05 13.06
C ASP A 11 9.73 0.85 12.36
N LYS A 12 8.92 -0.06 11.79
CA LYS A 12 9.40 -1.32 11.19
C LYS A 12 9.18 -1.41 9.69
N ASN A 13 8.09 -0.81 9.21
CA ASN A 13 7.65 -1.00 7.82
C ASN A 13 7.99 0.20 6.93
N TYR A 14 8.81 1.15 7.40
CA TYR A 14 9.29 2.24 6.56
C TYR A 14 10.11 1.69 5.40
N LEU A 15 9.74 2.08 4.18
CA LEU A 15 10.23 1.58 2.89
C LEU A 15 9.89 0.13 2.54
N ASP A 16 9.05 -0.56 3.33
CA ASP A 16 8.55 -1.87 2.93
C ASP A 16 7.71 -1.73 1.64
N PRO A 17 7.91 -2.65 0.68
CA PRO A 17 7.18 -2.63 -0.58
C PRO A 17 5.73 -3.03 -0.38
N VAL A 18 4.84 -2.32 -1.06
CA VAL A 18 3.41 -2.60 -1.10
C VAL A 18 2.86 -2.35 -2.50
N THR A 19 1.78 -3.03 -2.84
CA THR A 19 1.05 -2.80 -4.09
C THR A 19 -0.40 -2.47 -3.79
N TYR A 20 -0.90 -1.38 -4.37
CA TYR A 20 -2.32 -1.07 -4.34
C TYR A 20 -3.08 -1.89 -5.38
N ILE A 21 -4.14 -2.55 -4.94
CA ILE A 21 -5.06 -3.31 -5.78
C ILE A 21 -6.40 -2.56 -5.82
N PRO A 22 -6.79 -1.96 -6.95
CA PRO A 22 -8.07 -1.29 -7.05
C PRO A 22 -9.23 -2.29 -6.94
N GLY A 23 -10.37 -1.87 -6.40
CA GLY A 23 -11.51 -2.77 -6.15
C GLY A 23 -12.00 -3.52 -7.39
N HIS A 24 -11.93 -2.91 -8.59
CA HIS A 24 -12.30 -3.56 -9.84
C HIS A 24 -11.31 -4.64 -10.30
N ALA A 25 -10.10 -4.69 -9.73
CA ALA A 25 -9.14 -5.75 -9.98
C ALA A 25 -9.45 -7.03 -9.17
N GLN A 26 -10.41 -7.00 -8.23
CA GLN A 26 -10.89 -8.17 -7.48
C GLN A 26 -9.76 -9.01 -6.83
N GLY A 27 -8.72 -8.35 -6.30
CA GLY A 27 -7.57 -9.02 -5.69
C GLY A 27 -6.47 -9.45 -6.66
N ASN A 28 -6.61 -9.20 -7.96
CA ASN A 28 -5.58 -9.49 -8.95
C ASN A 28 -4.43 -8.46 -8.89
N ALA A 29 -3.37 -8.79 -8.16
CA ALA A 29 -2.15 -7.97 -8.06
C ALA A 29 -1.43 -7.78 -9.41
N GLY A 30 -1.71 -8.61 -10.42
CA GLY A 30 -1.17 -8.47 -11.78
C GLY A 30 -2.01 -7.56 -12.69
N HIS A 31 -3.07 -6.93 -12.18
CA HIS A 31 -3.91 -6.04 -12.96
C HIS A 31 -3.10 -4.80 -13.39
N LYS A 32 -3.27 -4.35 -14.63
CA LYS A 32 -2.51 -3.21 -15.20
C LYS A 32 -2.67 -1.89 -14.42
N ASP A 33 -3.75 -1.76 -13.66
CA ASP A 33 -4.06 -0.59 -12.85
C ASP A 33 -3.55 -0.72 -11.39
N CYS A 34 -2.91 -1.84 -11.05
CA CYS A 34 -2.21 -1.98 -9.78
C CYS A 34 -1.01 -1.03 -9.74
N GLN A 35 -0.77 -0.45 -8.57
CA GLN A 35 0.30 0.53 -8.40
C GLN A 35 1.28 0.05 -7.33
N PRO A 36 2.52 -0.30 -7.70
CA PRO A 36 3.55 -0.60 -6.73
C PRO A 36 4.05 0.69 -6.08
N GLY A 37 4.46 0.57 -4.82
CA GLY A 37 5.01 1.67 -4.03
C GLY A 37 5.71 1.17 -2.79
N VAL A 38 6.11 2.12 -1.95
CA VAL A 38 6.73 1.84 -0.65
C VAL A 38 6.04 2.63 0.45
N ILE A 39 5.96 2.05 1.64
CA ILE A 39 5.41 2.74 2.81
C ILE A 39 6.39 3.83 3.24
N ILE A 40 5.93 5.06 3.41
CA ILE A 40 6.77 6.15 3.91
C ILE A 40 6.29 6.70 5.24
N ARG A 41 5.01 6.49 5.59
CA ARG A 41 4.43 6.91 6.86
C ARG A 41 3.16 6.12 7.14
N ILE A 42 2.86 5.93 8.42
CA ILE A 42 1.63 5.31 8.89
C ILE A 42 0.98 6.28 9.87
N ALA A 43 -0.27 6.67 9.62
CA ALA A 43 -1.01 7.58 10.49
C ALA A 43 -2.52 7.45 10.27
N GLU A 44 -3.30 7.66 11.34
CA GLU A 44 -4.74 7.93 11.27
C GLU A 44 -5.52 6.95 10.36
N GLY A 45 -5.34 5.64 10.55
CA GLY A 45 -6.07 4.61 9.81
C GLY A 45 -5.65 4.44 8.34
N ASN A 46 -4.69 5.23 7.86
CA ASN A 46 -4.15 5.14 6.50
C ASN A 46 -2.65 4.80 6.47
N VAL A 47 -2.22 4.21 5.36
CA VAL A 47 -0.80 4.05 5.02
C VAL A 47 -0.46 5.04 3.93
N PHE A 48 0.55 5.87 4.16
CA PHE A 48 1.05 6.79 3.16
C PHE A 48 2.08 6.05 2.31
N VAL A 49 1.77 5.91 1.02
CA VAL A 49 2.56 5.16 0.06
C VAL A 49 3.15 6.12 -0.96
N LEU A 50 4.45 6.00 -1.23
CA LEU A 50 5.09 6.61 -2.39
C LEU A 50 4.95 5.65 -3.57
N TYR A 51 4.07 5.98 -4.52
CA TYR A 51 3.84 5.14 -5.70
C TYR A 51 4.93 5.34 -6.75
N CYS A 52 5.50 4.24 -7.25
CA CYS A 52 6.65 4.26 -8.15
C CYS A 52 6.33 4.93 -9.50
N ASN A 53 5.15 4.66 -10.05
CA ASN A 53 4.77 5.10 -11.39
C ASN A 53 4.46 6.59 -11.46
N THR A 54 3.72 7.09 -10.48
CA THR A 54 3.29 8.50 -10.42
C THR A 54 4.27 9.38 -9.67
N ARG A 55 5.16 8.80 -8.86
CA ARG A 55 6.06 9.50 -7.92
C ARG A 55 5.30 10.41 -6.95
N THR A 56 4.08 10.01 -6.60
CA THR A 56 3.24 10.75 -5.66
C THR A 56 3.12 10.00 -4.34
N VAL A 57 3.02 10.76 -3.26
CA VAL A 57 2.63 10.26 -1.95
C VAL A 57 1.12 10.33 -1.83
N GLN A 58 0.48 9.23 -1.46
CA GLN A 58 -0.95 9.20 -1.23
C GLN A 58 -1.29 8.45 0.05
N ALA A 59 -2.26 8.98 0.81
CA ALA A 59 -2.89 8.25 1.90
C ALA A 59 -3.78 7.15 1.30
N THR A 60 -3.47 5.90 1.64
CA THR A 60 -4.12 4.71 1.07
C THR A 60 -4.74 3.87 2.17
N ASN A 61 -5.95 3.37 1.93
CA ASN A 61 -6.62 2.46 2.84
C ASN A 61 -5.82 1.13 2.90
N PRO A 62 -5.44 0.65 4.08
CA PRO A 62 -4.68 -0.60 4.23
C PRO A 62 -5.34 -1.82 3.59
N SER A 63 -6.68 -1.86 3.50
CA SER A 63 -7.42 -2.96 2.88
C SER A 63 -7.27 -3.06 1.36
N GLY A 64 -6.83 -1.97 0.70
CA GLY A 64 -6.50 -1.97 -0.72
C GLY A 64 -5.04 -2.26 -1.01
N LEU A 65 -4.23 -2.53 0.01
CA LEU A 65 -2.80 -2.82 -0.12
C LEU A 65 -2.54 -4.31 0.08
N VAL A 66 -1.54 -4.82 -0.64
CA VAL A 66 -0.89 -6.11 -0.39
C VAL A 66 0.61 -5.90 -0.26
N TRP A 67 1.31 -6.82 0.39
CA TRP A 67 2.77 -6.79 0.43
C TRP A 67 3.34 -7.06 -0.97
N GLY A 68 4.40 -6.32 -1.33
CA GLY A 68 5.09 -6.42 -2.62
C GLY A 68 6.34 -7.29 -2.60
#